data_AF-A0A7Z0Y744-F1
#
_entry.id   AF-A0A7Z0Y744-F1
#
_cell.length_a   1.000
_cell.length_b   1.000
_cell.length_c   1.000
_cell.angle_alpha   90.00
_cell.angle_beta   90.00
_cell.angle_gamma   90.00
#
_symmetry.space_group_name_H-M   'P 1'
#
loop_
_entity.id
_entity.type
_entity.pdbx_description
1 polymer ?
#
loop_
_entity_poly.entity_id
_entity_poly.type
_entity_poly.pdbx_seq_one_letter_code
_entity_poly.pdbx_strand_id
1 'polypeptide(L)'
;MQAEILLTLKLQQKLFADPRRISLLKHIALSGSISQGAKDAGISYKSAWDAINDMNQLSEHMLVERATGGKGGGGAVLTRYGQRLIQLYDLLGQIQQKAFDVLSDDDALPLDSLLAAISRFSLQTSARNQWFGTITARDRDQVQQHVDVLLADGETRLKVALTAQSGERLGLEEGKEVLILLKAPWVGITRDATIARAADNQLSGTISHIERGAEQCEVLMALPDGQTLCATIPTADAATLKEGDDVIAWFNADRVIIATLC
;
A
#
# COMPACT_ATOMS: atom_id res chain seq x y z
N MET A 1 9.57 4.27 -19.89
CA MET A 1 10.97 4.64 -19.64
C MET A 1 11.46 3.77 -18.48
N GLN A 2 12.55 3.01 -18.60
CA GLN A 2 13.05 2.19 -17.48
C GLN A 2 14.05 3.03 -16.68
N ALA A 3 13.65 3.49 -15.50
CA ALA A 3 14.57 4.16 -14.58
C ALA A 3 15.38 3.12 -13.80
N GLU A 4 16.68 3.36 -13.65
CA GLU A 4 17.53 2.60 -12.72
C GLU A 4 17.60 3.35 -11.40
N ILE A 5 17.11 2.74 -10.33
CA ILE A 5 17.08 3.35 -8.99
C ILE A 5 18.20 2.73 -8.15
N LEU A 6 19.13 3.58 -7.69
CA LEU A 6 20.26 3.16 -6.86
C LEU A 6 20.04 3.58 -5.40
N LEU A 7 19.91 2.59 -4.52
CA LEU A 7 19.73 2.81 -3.09
C LEU A 7 21.07 3.01 -2.37
N THR A 8 21.20 4.09 -1.60
CA THR A 8 22.35 4.30 -0.70
C THR A 8 21.87 4.44 0.73
N LEU A 9 22.29 3.51 1.60
CA LEU A 9 21.99 3.53 3.03
C LEU A 9 23.16 4.13 3.80
N LYS A 10 22.87 5.13 4.65
CA LYS A 10 23.84 5.72 5.58
C LYS A 10 23.43 5.43 7.02
N LEU A 11 24.40 5.05 7.85
CA LEU A 11 24.26 4.97 9.30
C LEU A 11 25.27 5.90 9.94
N GLN A 12 24.86 6.65 10.97
CA GLN A 12 25.73 7.62 11.65
C GLN A 12 26.42 8.60 10.67
N GLN A 13 25.68 9.05 9.64
CA GLN A 13 26.14 9.91 8.53
C GLN A 13 27.26 9.33 7.65
N LYS A 14 27.64 8.05 7.84
CA LYS A 14 28.63 7.35 7.04
C LYS A 14 27.96 6.36 6.09
N LEU A 15 28.64 6.10 4.97
CA LEU A 15 28.19 5.10 4.00
C LEU A 15 28.13 3.72 4.69
N PHE A 16 26.95 3.12 4.72
CA PHE A 16 26.74 1.78 5.27
C PHE A 16 26.61 0.77 4.13
N ALA A 17 25.58 0.89 3.28
CA ALA A 17 25.35 -0.02 2.15
C ALA A 17 25.03 0.75 0.87
N ASP A 18 25.57 0.27 -0.24
CA ASP A 18 25.32 0.74 -1.61
C ASP A 18 25.32 -0.46 -2.56
N PRO A 19 25.02 -0.28 -3.86
CA PRO A 19 24.97 -1.39 -4.81
C PRO A 19 26.27 -2.20 -4.84
N ARG A 20 27.43 -1.54 -4.68
CA ARG A 20 28.74 -2.17 -4.72
C ARG A 20 29.01 -3.04 -3.48
N ARG A 21 28.72 -2.53 -2.28
CA ARG A 21 28.88 -3.26 -1.02
C ARG A 21 27.92 -4.44 -0.93
N ILE A 22 26.68 -4.29 -1.40
CA ILE A 22 25.72 -5.40 -1.47
C ILE A 22 26.15 -6.45 -2.50
N SER A 23 26.64 -6.03 -3.66
CA SER A 23 27.24 -6.95 -4.65
C SER A 23 28.41 -7.75 -4.04
N LEU A 24 29.30 -7.09 -3.29
CA LEU A 24 30.37 -7.78 -2.56
C LEU A 24 29.82 -8.86 -1.61
N LEU A 25 28.84 -8.52 -0.77
CA LEU A 25 28.27 -9.48 0.20
C LEU A 25 27.60 -10.67 -0.51
N LYS A 26 26.87 -10.45 -1.61
CA LYS A 26 26.28 -11.51 -2.44
C LYS A 26 27.34 -12.45 -3.00
N HIS A 27 28.43 -11.91 -3.56
CA HIS A 27 29.51 -12.74 -4.10
C HIS A 27 30.31 -13.47 -3.01
N ILE A 28 30.44 -12.90 -1.81
CA ILE A 28 31.00 -13.62 -0.65
C ILE A 28 30.10 -14.79 -0.25
N ALA A 29 28.78 -14.60 -0.24
CA ALA A 29 27.82 -15.67 0.07
C ALA A 29 27.94 -16.85 -0.90
N LEU A 30 28.17 -16.57 -2.19
CA LEU A 30 28.30 -17.58 -3.24
C LEU A 30 29.67 -18.27 -3.24
N SER A 31 30.75 -17.51 -3.07
CA SER A 31 32.13 -18.01 -3.21
C SER A 31 32.73 -18.55 -1.90
N GLY A 32 32.17 -18.18 -0.75
CA GLY A 32 32.73 -18.50 0.56
C GLY A 32 34.09 -17.82 0.82
N SER A 33 34.44 -16.76 0.08
CA SER A 33 35.74 -16.10 0.15
C SER A 33 35.64 -14.60 -0.10
N ILE A 34 36.29 -13.79 0.74
CA ILE A 34 36.39 -12.34 0.53
C ILE A 34 37.23 -12.03 -0.72
N SER A 35 38.29 -12.80 -0.97
CA SER A 35 39.18 -12.53 -2.11
C SER A 35 38.51 -12.84 -3.44
N GLN A 36 37.75 -13.93 -3.52
CA GLN A 36 36.98 -14.26 -4.70
C GLN A 36 35.78 -13.31 -4.85
N GLY A 37 35.04 -13.07 -3.76
CA GLY A 37 33.90 -12.15 -3.79
C GLY A 37 34.27 -10.72 -4.20
N ALA A 38 35.45 -10.22 -3.80
CA ALA A 38 35.96 -8.93 -4.25
C ALA A 38 36.20 -8.88 -5.77
N LYS A 39 36.83 -9.93 -6.33
CA LYS A 39 37.08 -10.04 -7.78
C LYS A 39 35.77 -10.07 -8.55
N ASP A 40 34.82 -10.89 -8.11
CA ASP A 40 33.54 -11.06 -8.80
C ASP A 40 32.67 -9.79 -8.70
N ALA A 41 32.78 -9.03 -7.60
CA ALA A 41 32.14 -7.72 -7.44
C ALA A 41 32.90 -6.56 -8.12
N GLY A 42 34.02 -6.83 -8.80
CA GLY A 42 34.80 -5.81 -9.52
C GLY A 42 35.52 -4.81 -8.62
N ILE A 43 35.92 -5.19 -7.40
CA ILE A 43 36.64 -4.33 -6.45
C ILE A 43 37.94 -4.95 -5.96
N SER A 44 38.88 -4.11 -5.52
CA SER A 44 40.14 -4.61 -4.95
C SER A 44 39.89 -5.35 -3.63
N TYR A 45 40.71 -6.34 -3.31
CA TYR A 45 40.64 -7.03 -2.02
C TYR A 45 40.71 -6.07 -0.84
N LYS A 46 41.60 -5.06 -0.90
CA LYS A 46 41.73 -4.03 0.14
C LYS A 46 40.42 -3.25 0.31
N SER A 47 39.83 -2.80 -0.80
CA SER A 47 38.54 -2.09 -0.80
C SER A 47 37.41 -2.94 -0.22
N ALA A 48 37.37 -4.23 -0.54
CA ALA A 48 36.41 -5.16 0.04
C ALA A 48 36.60 -5.31 1.56
N TRP A 49 37.85 -5.44 2.01
CA TRP A 49 38.20 -5.58 3.42
C TRP A 49 37.82 -4.31 4.22
N ASP A 50 38.18 -3.14 3.70
CA ASP A 50 37.85 -1.84 4.28
C ASP A 50 36.32 -1.66 4.38
N ALA A 51 35.59 -1.98 3.30
CA ALA A 51 34.13 -1.89 3.29
C ALA A 51 33.45 -2.82 4.30
N ILE A 52 33.92 -4.06 4.45
CA ILE A 52 33.38 -5.01 5.43
C ILE A 52 33.62 -4.51 6.86
N ASN A 53 34.81 -3.99 7.15
CA ASN A 53 35.11 -3.44 8.48
C ASN A 53 34.26 -2.21 8.78
N ASP A 54 34.13 -1.29 7.83
CA ASP A 54 33.28 -0.12 7.99
C ASP A 54 31.83 -0.53 8.27
N MET A 55 31.30 -1.50 7.51
CA MET A 55 29.95 -2.03 7.73
C MET A 55 29.82 -2.64 9.13
N ASN A 56 30.77 -3.48 9.54
CA ASN A 56 30.77 -4.11 10.87
C ASN A 56 30.91 -3.10 12.01
N GLN A 57 31.64 -2.00 11.81
CA GLN A 57 31.79 -0.93 12.80
C GLN A 57 30.51 -0.10 12.94
N LEU A 58 29.77 0.07 11.83
CA LEU A 58 28.52 0.82 11.80
C LEU A 58 27.30 0.01 12.25
N SER A 59 27.38 -1.32 12.20
CA SER A 59 26.31 -2.22 12.63
C SER A 59 26.52 -2.75 14.05
N GLU A 60 25.41 -3.11 14.70
CA GLU A 60 25.43 -3.75 16.02
C GLU A 60 25.91 -5.22 15.97
N HIS A 61 25.91 -5.81 14.77
CA HIS A 61 26.27 -7.20 14.54
C HIS A 61 27.24 -7.31 13.36
N MET A 62 28.17 -8.26 13.44
CA MET A 62 29.06 -8.60 12.33
C MET A 62 28.24 -9.08 11.11
N LEU A 63 28.61 -8.63 9.91
CA LEU A 63 28.00 -9.05 8.65
C LEU A 63 28.69 -10.30 8.07
N VAL A 64 30.00 -10.41 8.26
CA VAL A 64 30.85 -11.47 7.71
C VAL A 64 31.72 -12.06 8.81
N GLU A 65 31.65 -13.37 8.96
CA GLU A 65 32.53 -14.15 9.84
C GLU A 65 33.60 -14.86 9.02
N ARG A 66 34.77 -15.04 9.64
CA ARG A 66 35.83 -15.89 9.08
C ARG A 66 35.55 -17.33 9.46
N ALA A 67 35.41 -18.22 8.48
CA ALA A 67 35.41 -19.65 8.73
C ALA A 67 36.81 -20.08 9.19
N THR A 68 36.94 -20.59 10.41
CA THR A 68 38.23 -21.06 10.94
C THR A 68 38.58 -22.45 10.37
N GLY A 69 39.71 -22.57 9.68
CA GLY A 69 40.39 -23.85 9.38
C GLY A 69 40.59 -24.18 7.89
N GLY A 70 41.84 -24.49 7.52
CA GLY A 70 42.22 -25.02 6.20
C GLY A 70 43.65 -24.61 5.76
N LYS A 71 44.37 -25.52 5.07
CA LYS A 71 45.69 -25.27 4.43
C LYS A 71 45.54 -24.29 3.25
N GLY A 72 45.27 -23.02 3.55
CA GLY A 72 45.01 -22.00 2.51
C GLY A 72 44.40 -20.68 2.99
N GLY A 73 44.07 -20.57 4.28
CA GLY A 73 43.42 -19.37 4.84
C GLY A 73 41.91 -19.55 4.92
N GLY A 74 41.35 -19.26 6.09
CA GLY A 74 39.95 -19.49 6.42
C GLY A 74 38.98 -18.82 5.44
N GLY A 75 37.89 -19.51 5.11
CA GLY A 75 36.81 -18.98 4.27
C GLY A 75 36.10 -17.79 4.92
N ALA A 76 35.11 -17.25 4.23
CA ALA A 76 34.26 -16.18 4.74
C ALA A 76 32.80 -16.57 4.54
N VAL A 77 32.00 -16.40 5.60
CA VAL A 77 30.58 -16.74 5.59
C VAL A 77 29.81 -15.53 6.08
N LEU A 78 28.69 -15.23 5.42
CA LEU A 78 27.77 -14.21 5.91
C LEU A 78 27.11 -14.68 7.20
N THR A 79 27.04 -13.79 8.18
CA THR A 79 26.23 -14.03 9.36
C THR A 79 24.74 -13.97 9.00
N ARG A 80 23.88 -14.41 9.93
CA ARG A 80 22.43 -14.19 9.80
C ARG A 80 22.09 -12.71 9.59
N TYR A 81 22.84 -11.80 10.24
CA TYR A 81 22.62 -10.36 10.08
C TYR A 81 23.02 -9.90 8.68
N GLY A 82 24.18 -10.34 8.16
CA GLY A 82 24.60 -10.03 6.79
C GLY A 82 23.61 -10.53 5.73
N GLN A 83 23.07 -11.74 5.90
CA GLN A 83 22.03 -12.28 5.02
C GLN A 83 20.74 -11.45 5.07
N ARG A 84 20.28 -11.07 6.27
CA ARG A 84 19.10 -10.21 6.44
C ARG A 84 19.30 -8.82 5.85
N LEU A 85 20.50 -8.26 5.91
CA LEU A 85 20.82 -6.98 5.28
C LEU A 85 20.64 -7.05 3.75
N ILE A 86 21.14 -8.11 3.11
CA ILE A 86 20.95 -8.32 1.66
C ILE A 86 19.46 -8.40 1.33
N GLN A 87 18.71 -9.21 2.07
CA GLN A 87 17.26 -9.38 1.87
C GLN A 87 16.52 -8.04 2.02
N LEU A 88 16.83 -7.28 3.07
CA LEU A 88 16.24 -5.96 3.30
C LEU A 88 16.57 -4.99 2.17
N TYR A 89 17.82 -4.93 1.73
CA TYR A 89 18.26 -4.04 0.66
C TYR A 89 17.56 -4.38 -0.66
N ASP A 90 17.45 -5.66 -1.01
CA ASP A 90 16.76 -6.11 -2.22
C ASP A 90 15.25 -5.81 -2.15
N LEU A 91 14.62 -5.99 -0.99
CA LEU A 91 13.22 -5.63 -0.78
C LEU A 91 12.98 -4.12 -0.91
N LEU A 92 13.86 -3.28 -0.35
CA LEU A 92 13.78 -1.83 -0.49
C LEU A 92 13.93 -1.41 -1.97
N GLY A 93 14.84 -2.05 -2.71
CA GLY A 93 14.97 -1.82 -4.15
C GLY A 93 13.68 -2.13 -4.91
N GLN A 94 13.02 -3.25 -4.61
CA GLN A 94 11.72 -3.59 -5.21
C GLN A 94 10.62 -2.59 -4.85
N ILE A 95 10.56 -2.14 -3.59
CA ILE A 95 9.59 -1.13 -3.13
C ILE A 95 9.80 0.19 -3.88
N GLN A 96 11.05 0.65 -3.99
CA GLN A 96 11.37 1.88 -4.73
C GLN A 96 11.02 1.79 -6.20
N GLN A 97 11.28 0.65 -6.85
CA GLN A 97 10.90 0.46 -8.25
C GLN A 97 9.40 0.55 -8.44
N LYS A 98 8.61 -0.16 -7.62
CA LYS A 98 7.14 -0.08 -7.71
C LYS A 98 6.60 1.32 -7.43
N ALA A 99 7.17 2.03 -6.46
CA ALA A 99 6.79 3.41 -6.16
C ALA A 99 7.11 4.35 -7.33
N PHE A 100 8.20 4.10 -8.06
CA PHE A 100 8.56 4.85 -9.26
C PHE A 100 7.67 4.53 -10.45
N ASP A 101 7.31 3.26 -10.65
CA ASP A 101 6.44 2.84 -11.75
C ASP A 101 5.07 3.56 -11.66
N VAL A 102 4.56 3.78 -10.45
CA VAL A 102 3.34 4.57 -10.18
C VAL A 102 3.44 6.03 -10.64
N LEU A 103 4.64 6.64 -10.67
CA LEU A 103 4.83 8.01 -11.17
C LEU A 103 4.67 8.11 -12.69
N SER A 104 4.75 6.98 -13.40
CA SER A 104 4.65 6.96 -14.86
C SER A 104 3.20 6.94 -15.35
N ASP A 105 2.24 6.69 -14.46
CA ASP A 105 0.80 6.73 -14.76
C ASP A 105 0.26 8.15 -14.45
N ASP A 106 -0.26 8.83 -15.47
CA ASP A 106 -0.74 10.24 -15.48
C ASP A 106 -1.99 10.51 -14.58
N ASP A 107 -2.30 9.63 -13.62
CA ASP A 107 -3.53 9.71 -12.83
C ASP A 107 -3.46 10.79 -11.73
N ALA A 108 -4.47 11.67 -11.78
CA ALA A 108 -4.62 12.97 -11.12
C ALA A 108 -4.69 13.02 -9.57
N LEU A 109 -4.05 12.10 -8.84
CA LEU A 109 -3.96 12.19 -7.38
C LEU A 109 -2.59 12.73 -6.95
N PRO A 110 -2.56 13.71 -6.03
CA PRO A 110 -1.33 14.37 -5.63
C PRO A 110 -0.42 13.41 -4.85
N LEU A 111 0.89 13.52 -5.13
CA LEU A 111 1.96 12.72 -4.52
C LEU A 111 2.37 13.23 -3.13
N ASP A 112 1.61 14.16 -2.56
CA ASP A 112 1.83 14.70 -1.22
C ASP A 112 1.24 13.83 -0.11
N SER A 113 0.31 12.91 -0.43
CA SER A 113 -0.19 11.90 0.51
C SER A 113 0.59 10.58 0.39
N LEU A 114 1.25 10.19 1.49
CA LEU A 114 1.91 8.90 1.61
C LEU A 114 0.92 7.72 1.49
N LEU A 115 -0.31 7.88 1.99
CA LEU A 115 -1.35 6.85 1.88
C LEU A 115 -1.76 6.63 0.42
N ALA A 116 -1.93 7.71 -0.34
CA ALA A 116 -2.25 7.63 -1.76
C ALA A 116 -1.13 7.00 -2.59
N ALA A 117 0.13 7.29 -2.26
CA ALA A 117 1.27 6.63 -2.90
C ALA A 117 1.32 5.13 -2.57
N ILE A 118 1.20 4.77 -1.28
CA ILE A 118 1.32 3.37 -0.84
C ILE A 118 0.18 2.51 -1.37
N SER A 119 -1.07 2.99 -1.42
CA SER A 119 -2.21 2.16 -1.84
C SER A 119 -2.07 1.63 -3.29
N ARG A 120 -1.33 2.34 -4.16
CA ARG A 120 -1.15 1.94 -5.57
C ARG A 120 -0.18 0.76 -5.76
N PHE A 121 0.83 0.61 -4.91
CA PHE A 121 1.82 -0.48 -5.03
C PHE A 121 1.82 -1.48 -3.88
N SER A 122 1.01 -1.23 -2.85
CA SER A 122 0.79 -2.13 -1.72
C SER A 122 -0.31 -3.16 -2.03
N LEU A 123 -0.84 -3.78 -0.99
CA LEU A 123 -1.90 -4.77 -1.05
C LEU A 123 -3.12 -4.23 -1.81
N GLN A 124 -3.45 -4.90 -2.91
CA GLN A 124 -4.66 -4.64 -3.68
C GLN A 124 -5.85 -5.37 -3.06
N THR A 125 -7.02 -4.74 -3.10
CA THR A 125 -8.26 -5.31 -2.56
C THR A 125 -9.25 -5.61 -3.67
N SER A 126 -10.12 -6.59 -3.45
CA SER A 126 -11.21 -6.89 -4.39
C SER A 126 -12.41 -5.94 -4.23
N ALA A 127 -12.36 -4.97 -3.30
CA ALA A 127 -13.35 -3.91 -3.21
C ALA A 127 -13.25 -3.03 -4.45
N ARG A 128 -14.36 -2.91 -5.18
CA ARG A 128 -14.45 -2.11 -6.42
C ARG A 128 -14.58 -0.62 -6.15
N ASN A 129 -14.98 -0.26 -4.93
CA ASN A 129 -15.05 1.11 -4.48
C ASN A 129 -13.91 1.34 -3.50
N GLN A 130 -13.00 2.24 -3.86
CA GLN A 130 -11.84 2.62 -3.08
C GLN A 130 -11.70 4.13 -3.14
N TRP A 131 -12.01 4.82 -2.06
CA TRP A 131 -12.04 6.29 -2.03
C TRP A 131 -11.18 6.83 -0.90
N PHE A 132 -10.39 7.86 -1.20
CA PHE A 132 -9.65 8.57 -0.17
C PHE A 132 -10.55 9.54 0.58
N GLY A 133 -10.30 9.66 1.87
CA GLY A 133 -10.96 10.65 2.71
C GLY A 133 -10.19 10.93 4.00
N THR A 134 -10.74 11.83 4.78
CA THR A 134 -10.19 12.28 6.05
C THR A 134 -11.25 12.14 7.14
N ILE A 135 -10.86 11.59 8.29
CA ILE A 135 -11.73 11.53 9.47
C ILE A 135 -12.05 12.96 9.93
N THR A 136 -13.33 13.25 10.14
CA THR A 136 -13.82 14.55 10.63
C THR A 136 -14.40 14.47 12.03
N ALA A 137 -14.97 13.32 12.39
CA ALA A 137 -15.48 13.07 13.73
C ALA A 137 -15.45 11.59 14.07
N ARG A 138 -15.48 11.29 15.37
CA ARG A 138 -15.60 9.94 15.91
C ARG A 138 -16.37 9.95 17.22
N ASP A 139 -17.36 9.07 17.34
CA ASP A 139 -18.04 8.84 18.62
C ASP A 139 -17.20 7.94 19.55
N ARG A 140 -17.59 7.85 20.83
CA ARG A 140 -16.84 7.10 21.86
C ARG A 140 -17.67 6.01 22.53
N ASP A 141 -18.52 5.36 21.75
CA ASP A 141 -19.27 4.21 22.22
C ASP A 141 -18.34 3.04 22.58
N GLN A 142 -18.78 2.19 23.52
CA GLN A 142 -17.91 1.18 24.14
C GLN A 142 -17.62 -0.03 23.25
N VAL A 143 -18.55 -0.38 22.35
CA VAL A 143 -18.48 -1.63 21.57
C VAL A 143 -18.24 -1.34 20.10
N GLN A 144 -19.19 -0.64 19.49
CA GLN A 144 -19.16 -0.22 18.10
C GLN A 144 -19.22 1.30 18.07
N GLN A 145 -18.30 1.89 17.34
CA GLN A 145 -18.15 3.32 17.17
C GLN A 145 -18.43 3.70 15.72
N HIS A 146 -18.76 4.96 15.52
CA HIS A 146 -18.88 5.55 14.20
C HIS A 146 -17.84 6.64 13.99
N VAL A 147 -17.33 6.70 12.77
CA VAL A 147 -16.52 7.80 12.29
C VAL A 147 -17.21 8.46 11.10
N ASP A 148 -17.12 9.78 11.06
CA ASP A 148 -17.53 10.57 9.90
C ASP A 148 -16.30 10.84 9.04
N VAL A 149 -16.38 10.53 7.76
CA VAL A 149 -15.31 10.66 6.79
C VAL A 149 -15.72 11.65 5.72
N LEU A 150 -14.90 12.66 5.49
CA LEU A 150 -15.03 13.57 4.36
C LEU A 150 -14.17 13.03 3.21
N LEU A 151 -14.76 12.79 2.04
CA LEU A 151 -14.01 12.34 0.88
C LEU A 151 -13.12 13.45 0.32
N ALA A 152 -12.19 13.08 -0.56
CA ALA A 152 -11.24 14.02 -1.18
C ALA A 152 -11.90 15.14 -2.00
N ASP A 153 -13.19 15.01 -2.34
CA ASP A 153 -13.99 16.04 -2.99
C ASP A 153 -14.33 17.24 -2.07
N GLY A 154 -14.15 17.08 -0.76
CA GLY A 154 -14.43 18.11 0.24
C GLY A 154 -15.92 18.33 0.54
N GLU A 155 -16.81 17.53 -0.06
CA GLU A 155 -18.27 17.68 0.08
C GLU A 155 -18.93 16.40 0.60
N THR A 156 -18.55 15.25 0.06
CA THR A 156 -19.21 13.97 0.34
C THR A 156 -18.82 13.46 1.72
N ARG A 157 -19.83 13.20 2.56
CA ARG A 157 -19.65 12.66 3.91
C ARG A 157 -20.15 11.23 3.99
N LEU A 158 -19.32 10.36 4.56
CA LEU A 158 -19.65 8.98 4.85
C LEU A 158 -19.61 8.73 6.35
N LYS A 159 -20.56 7.94 6.83
CA LYS A 159 -20.56 7.36 8.17
C LYS A 159 -20.10 5.92 8.09
N VAL A 160 -19.10 5.56 8.89
CA VAL A 160 -18.51 4.21 8.92
C VAL A 160 -18.52 3.68 10.33
N ALA A 161 -18.95 2.44 10.51
CA ALA A 161 -19.02 1.79 11.80
C ALA A 161 -17.88 0.78 11.97
N LEU A 162 -17.24 0.78 13.13
CA LEU A 162 -16.13 -0.11 13.45
C LEU A 162 -16.06 -0.40 14.95
N THR A 163 -15.29 -1.40 15.36
CA THR A 163 -15.10 -1.69 16.79
C THR A 163 -14.24 -0.62 17.47
N ALA A 164 -14.52 -0.33 18.75
CA ALA A 164 -13.75 0.64 19.53
C ALA A 164 -12.24 0.35 19.50
N GLN A 165 -11.87 -0.93 19.65
CA GLN A 165 -10.48 -1.39 19.57
C GLN A 165 -9.83 -1.11 18.20
N SER A 166 -10.59 -1.20 17.11
CA SER A 166 -10.05 -0.89 15.78
C SER A 166 -9.80 0.60 15.62
N GLY A 167 -10.70 1.45 16.13
CA GLY A 167 -10.53 2.90 16.04
C GLY A 167 -9.32 3.38 16.84
N GLU A 168 -9.09 2.82 18.04
CA GLU A 168 -7.90 3.11 18.83
C GLU A 168 -6.62 2.63 18.16
N ARG A 169 -6.59 1.36 17.70
CA ARG A 169 -5.40 0.77 17.07
C ARG A 169 -5.00 1.50 15.79
N LEU A 170 -5.97 1.97 15.00
CA LEU A 170 -5.75 2.67 13.74
C LEU A 170 -5.57 4.19 13.92
N GLY A 171 -5.72 4.71 15.15
CA GLY A 171 -5.59 6.14 15.45
C GLY A 171 -6.60 6.99 14.65
N LEU A 172 -7.85 6.54 14.57
CA LEU A 172 -8.90 7.26 13.84
C LEU A 172 -9.36 8.46 14.68
N GLU A 173 -8.65 9.56 14.56
CA GLU A 173 -8.96 10.86 15.13
C GLU A 173 -9.15 11.89 14.00
N GLU A 174 -9.71 13.06 14.32
CA GLU A 174 -9.91 14.14 13.35
C GLU A 174 -8.61 14.48 12.59
N GLY A 175 -8.70 14.59 11.26
CA GLY A 175 -7.57 14.83 10.37
C GLY A 175 -6.84 13.58 9.89
N LYS A 176 -7.16 12.37 10.39
CA LYS A 176 -6.52 11.13 9.93
C LYS A 176 -6.95 10.79 8.50
N GLU A 177 -5.97 10.64 7.60
CA GLU A 177 -6.22 10.15 6.24
C GLU A 177 -6.59 8.66 6.24
N VAL A 178 -7.60 8.31 5.46
CA VAL A 178 -8.12 6.95 5.34
C VAL A 178 -8.45 6.60 3.89
N LEU A 179 -8.40 5.31 3.60
CA LEU A 179 -8.94 4.71 2.39
C LEU A 179 -10.21 3.93 2.76
N ILE A 180 -11.31 4.31 2.15
CA ILE A 180 -12.62 3.66 2.27
C ILE A 180 -12.65 2.49 1.31
N LEU A 181 -12.94 1.30 1.84
CA LEU A 181 -13.09 0.07 1.07
C LEU A 181 -14.53 -0.41 1.15
N LEU A 182 -15.22 -0.43 0.01
CA LEU A 182 -16.61 -0.85 -0.08
C LEU A 182 -16.80 -1.85 -1.23
N LYS A 183 -17.28 -3.04 -0.91
CA LYS A 183 -17.53 -4.09 -1.90
C LYS A 183 -18.81 -3.74 -2.69
N ALA A 184 -18.78 -3.90 -4.02
CA ALA A 184 -19.92 -3.63 -4.89
C ALA A 184 -21.25 -4.31 -4.48
N PRO A 185 -21.28 -5.56 -3.97
CA PRO A 185 -22.53 -6.20 -3.54
C PRO A 185 -23.16 -5.60 -2.27
N TRP A 186 -22.47 -4.70 -1.56
CA TRP A 186 -23.03 -4.00 -0.41
C TRP A 186 -23.68 -2.67 -0.77
N VAL A 187 -23.65 -2.29 -2.05
CA VAL A 187 -24.20 -1.03 -2.53
C VAL A 187 -25.52 -1.31 -3.24
N GLY A 188 -26.59 -0.75 -2.70
CA GLY A 188 -27.88 -0.70 -3.40
C GLY A 188 -27.95 0.53 -4.30
N ILE A 189 -28.73 0.44 -5.38
CA ILE A 189 -29.04 1.55 -6.28
C ILE A 189 -30.56 1.72 -6.32
N THR A 190 -31.04 2.95 -6.18
CA THR A 190 -32.48 3.24 -6.27
C THR A 190 -32.73 4.62 -6.86
N ARG A 191 -33.90 4.80 -7.49
CA ARG A 191 -34.45 6.13 -7.82
C ARG A 191 -35.36 6.66 -6.71
N ASP A 192 -35.76 5.81 -5.77
CA ASP A 192 -36.64 6.18 -4.67
C ASP A 192 -35.83 6.68 -3.47
N ALA A 193 -35.88 8.00 -3.25
CA ALA A 193 -35.22 8.66 -2.14
C ALA A 193 -35.69 8.15 -0.76
N THR A 194 -36.89 7.59 -0.63
CA THR A 194 -37.38 7.06 0.65
C THR A 194 -36.63 5.78 1.05
N ILE A 195 -36.29 4.92 0.09
CA ILE A 195 -35.51 3.71 0.32
C ILE A 195 -34.08 4.09 0.76
N ALA A 196 -33.45 5.02 0.04
CA ALA A 196 -32.09 5.44 0.36
C ALA A 196 -31.98 6.14 1.72
N ARG A 197 -33.00 6.90 2.14
CA ARG A 197 -33.04 7.59 3.44
C ARG A 197 -33.01 6.67 4.65
N ALA A 198 -33.33 5.39 4.49
CA ALA A 198 -33.27 4.42 5.59
C ALA A 198 -31.85 3.91 5.85
N ALA A 199 -30.92 4.11 4.92
CA ALA A 199 -29.52 3.72 5.05
C ALA A 199 -28.71 4.79 5.81
N ASP A 200 -27.51 4.43 6.27
CA ASP A 200 -26.60 5.41 6.89
C ASP A 200 -25.96 6.35 5.86
N ASN A 201 -25.67 5.85 4.66
CA ASN A 201 -24.97 6.57 3.60
C ASN A 201 -25.82 6.64 2.33
N GLN A 202 -25.85 7.81 1.69
CA GLN A 202 -26.49 8.04 0.41
C GLN A 202 -25.59 8.88 -0.50
N LEU A 203 -25.37 8.41 -1.72
CA LEU A 203 -24.57 9.10 -2.73
C LEU A 203 -25.41 9.27 -3.99
N SER A 204 -25.69 10.51 -4.36
CA SER A 204 -26.38 10.82 -5.62
C SER A 204 -25.40 10.79 -6.78
N GLY A 205 -25.85 10.28 -7.91
CA GLY A 205 -25.05 10.23 -9.13
C GLY A 205 -25.87 9.79 -10.33
N THR A 206 -25.20 9.69 -11.47
CA THR A 206 -25.84 9.29 -12.73
C THR A 206 -25.24 7.96 -13.19
N ILE A 207 -26.07 7.02 -13.62
CA ILE A 207 -25.60 5.73 -14.12
C ILE A 207 -24.78 5.95 -15.40
N SER A 208 -23.51 5.58 -15.38
CA SER A 208 -22.61 5.68 -16.54
C SER A 208 -22.59 4.39 -17.37
N HIS A 209 -22.75 3.23 -16.73
CA HIS A 209 -22.77 1.94 -17.42
C HIS A 209 -23.57 0.88 -16.66
N ILE A 210 -24.23 -0.03 -17.40
CA ILE A 210 -24.86 -1.23 -16.82
C ILE A 210 -24.45 -2.48 -17.59
N GLU A 211 -23.80 -3.41 -16.91
CA GLU A 211 -23.55 -4.76 -17.42
C GLU A 211 -24.56 -5.75 -16.81
N ARG A 212 -25.38 -6.36 -17.65
CA ARG A 212 -26.45 -7.26 -17.21
C ARG A 212 -26.05 -8.73 -17.38
N GLY A 213 -25.91 -9.44 -16.26
CA GLY A 213 -25.74 -10.89 -16.22
C GLY A 213 -27.06 -11.63 -15.98
N ALA A 214 -26.95 -12.96 -15.89
CA ALA A 214 -28.11 -13.84 -15.69
C ALA A 214 -28.82 -13.61 -14.35
N GLU A 215 -28.07 -13.45 -13.26
CA GLU A 215 -28.61 -13.27 -11.91
C GLU A 215 -28.25 -11.91 -11.29
N GLN A 216 -27.13 -11.33 -11.71
CA GLN A 216 -26.56 -10.11 -11.17
C GLN A 216 -26.34 -9.10 -12.29
N CYS A 217 -26.46 -7.82 -11.96
CA CYS A 217 -26.09 -6.69 -12.79
C CYS A 217 -24.99 -5.89 -12.10
N GLU A 218 -23.94 -5.57 -12.84
CA GLU A 218 -22.95 -4.58 -12.43
C GLU A 218 -23.43 -3.20 -12.91
N VAL A 219 -23.52 -2.25 -12.00
CA VAL A 219 -23.93 -0.88 -12.27
C VAL A 219 -22.78 0.04 -11.90
N LEU A 220 -22.30 0.79 -12.89
CA LEU A 220 -21.34 1.87 -12.69
C LEU A 220 -22.09 3.20 -12.65
N MET A 221 -21.81 4.00 -11.63
CA MET A 221 -22.43 5.29 -11.38
C MET A 221 -21.33 6.35 -11.30
N ALA A 222 -21.44 7.40 -12.10
CA ALA A 222 -20.59 8.58 -12.00
C ALA A 222 -21.03 9.42 -10.80
N LEU A 223 -20.09 9.71 -9.91
CA LEU A 223 -20.25 10.63 -8.79
C LEU A 223 -19.95 12.08 -9.23
N PRO A 224 -20.43 13.09 -8.49
CA PRO A 224 -20.22 14.51 -8.83
C PRO A 224 -18.74 14.92 -8.90
N ASP A 225 -17.88 14.22 -8.17
CA ASP A 225 -16.43 14.46 -8.12
C ASP A 225 -15.65 13.81 -9.28
N GLY A 226 -16.35 13.16 -10.22
CA GLY A 226 -15.78 12.46 -11.37
C GLY A 226 -15.31 11.03 -11.06
N GLN A 227 -15.41 10.57 -9.80
CA GLN A 227 -15.14 9.18 -9.46
C GLN A 227 -16.27 8.26 -9.94
N THR A 228 -15.95 6.97 -10.11
CA THR A 228 -16.94 5.95 -10.46
C THR A 228 -17.21 5.05 -9.26
N LEU A 229 -18.49 4.93 -8.90
CA LEU A 229 -19.00 3.94 -7.96
C LEU A 229 -19.43 2.68 -8.72
N CYS A 230 -19.14 1.52 -8.16
CA CYS A 230 -19.54 0.22 -8.66
C CYS A 230 -20.47 -0.47 -7.66
N ALA A 231 -21.63 -0.90 -8.15
CA ALA A 231 -22.59 -1.71 -7.40
C ALA A 231 -22.83 -3.06 -8.12
N THR A 232 -23.09 -4.11 -7.35
CA THR A 232 -23.54 -5.40 -7.88
C THR A 232 -24.89 -5.70 -7.26
N ILE A 233 -25.94 -5.66 -8.07
CA ILE A 233 -27.33 -5.81 -7.62
C ILE A 233 -28.03 -6.94 -8.38
N PRO A 234 -29.04 -7.60 -7.79
CA PRO A 234 -29.82 -8.62 -8.49
C PRO A 234 -30.46 -8.07 -9.77
N THR A 235 -30.50 -8.88 -10.83
CA THR A 235 -31.04 -8.47 -12.13
C THR A 235 -32.51 -8.01 -12.05
N ALA A 236 -33.28 -8.59 -11.13
CA ALA A 236 -34.66 -8.17 -10.87
C ALA A 236 -34.75 -6.70 -10.40
N ASP A 237 -33.84 -6.29 -9.53
CA ASP A 237 -33.82 -4.93 -8.95
C ASP A 237 -33.30 -3.91 -9.97
N ALA A 238 -32.40 -4.35 -10.85
CA ALA A 238 -31.88 -3.53 -11.94
C ALA A 238 -32.82 -3.40 -13.15
N ALA A 239 -33.95 -4.11 -13.19
CA ALA A 239 -34.76 -4.29 -14.41
C ALA A 239 -35.25 -2.96 -15.03
N THR A 240 -35.49 -1.94 -14.20
CA THR A 240 -36.00 -0.63 -14.64
C THR A 240 -34.91 0.43 -14.83
N LEU A 241 -33.66 0.13 -14.43
CA LEU A 241 -32.53 1.05 -14.52
C LEU A 241 -31.99 1.14 -15.94
N LYS A 242 -31.53 2.32 -16.34
CA LYS A 242 -30.93 2.63 -17.63
C LYS A 242 -29.70 3.53 -17.45
N GLU A 243 -28.79 3.45 -18.40
CA GLU A 243 -27.68 4.40 -18.49
C GLU A 243 -28.22 5.83 -18.69
N GLY A 244 -27.60 6.79 -18.03
CA GLY A 244 -28.04 8.19 -17.97
C GLY A 244 -29.09 8.49 -16.90
N ASP A 245 -29.53 7.50 -16.12
CA ASP A 245 -30.47 7.73 -15.03
C ASP A 245 -29.81 8.40 -13.83
N ASP A 246 -30.48 9.41 -13.28
CA ASP A 246 -30.16 9.94 -11.96
C ASP A 246 -30.68 8.99 -10.88
N VAL A 247 -29.76 8.54 -10.03
CA VAL A 247 -30.01 7.54 -8.99
C VAL A 247 -29.31 7.90 -7.70
N ILE A 248 -29.65 7.17 -6.65
CA ILE A 248 -29.02 7.26 -5.33
C ILE A 248 -28.46 5.88 -5.00
N ALA A 249 -27.14 5.82 -4.83
CA ALA A 249 -26.47 4.68 -4.22
C ALA A 249 -26.59 4.76 -2.70
N TRP A 250 -26.83 3.64 -2.04
CA TRP A 250 -26.99 3.59 -0.60
C TRP A 250 -26.33 2.35 0.01
N PHE A 251 -25.85 2.49 1.24
CA PHE A 251 -25.24 1.42 2.03
C PHE A 251 -25.16 1.80 3.51
N ASN A 252 -25.07 0.80 4.39
CA ASN A 252 -24.96 1.03 5.82
C ASN A 252 -23.50 1.17 6.27
N ALA A 253 -23.31 1.85 7.41
CA ALA A 253 -22.00 2.18 7.95
C ALA A 253 -21.17 0.93 8.31
N ASP A 254 -21.84 -0.18 8.63
CA ASP A 254 -21.23 -1.47 8.98
C ASP A 254 -20.74 -2.29 7.77
N ARG A 255 -20.97 -1.81 6.54
CA ARG A 255 -20.54 -2.46 5.29
C ARG A 255 -19.23 -1.92 4.72
N VAL A 256 -18.65 -0.94 5.40
CA VAL A 256 -17.43 -0.25 4.97
C VAL A 256 -16.25 -0.70 5.81
N ILE A 257 -15.10 -0.91 5.16
CA ILE A 257 -13.82 -1.16 5.83
C ILE A 257 -12.93 0.07 5.66
N ILE A 258 -12.24 0.47 6.73
CA ILE A 258 -11.23 1.53 6.70
C ILE A 258 -9.84 0.91 6.63
N ALA A 259 -9.02 1.41 5.72
CA ALA A 259 -7.57 1.22 5.71
C ALA A 259 -6.87 2.55 5.96
N THR A 260 -5.77 2.54 6.70
CA THR A 260 -4.95 3.74 6.96
C THR A 260 -3.52 3.32 7.26
N LEU A 261 -2.59 4.27 7.19
CA LEU A 261 -1.22 4.07 7.66
C LEU A 261 -1.18 4.27 9.17
N CYS A 262 -0.67 3.27 9.90
CA CYS A 262 -0.43 3.38 11.34
C CYS A 262 0.75 4.31 11.63
#